data_AF-A0A920MSH3-F1
#
_entry.id   AF-A0A920MSH3-F1
#
_cell.length_a   1.000
_cell.length_b   1.000
_cell.length_c   1.000
_cell.angle_alpha   90.00
_cell.angle_beta   90.00
_cell.angle_gamma   90.00
#
_symmetry.space_group_name_H-M   'P 1'
#
loop_
_entity.id
_entity.type
_entity.pdbx_description
1 polymer ?
#
loop_
_entity_poly.entity_id
_entity_poly.type
_entity_poly.pdbx_seq_one_letter_code
_entity_poly.pdbx_strand_id
1 'polypeptide(L)'
;MYDEEIYDDIKLTKRKTITNGEKYDFYIYDMLALEKDFSNKKFGKGETVISKVKDYKLQDDESLEMLDVKLKCSKKIDDAMDSFTPEESKKVFKKCLKELERRGLVKST
;
A
#
# COMPACT_ATOMS: atom_id res chain seq x y z
N MET A 1 26.35 -17.71 -4.53
CA MET A 1 25.48 -16.55 -4.76
C MET A 1 24.12 -16.95 -4.27
N TYR A 2 23.71 -16.45 -3.10
CA TYR A 2 22.35 -16.67 -2.62
C TYR A 2 21.46 -15.70 -3.39
N ASP A 3 20.52 -16.24 -4.17
CA ASP A 3 19.41 -15.49 -4.76
C ASP A 3 18.62 -14.84 -3.62
N GLU A 4 18.90 -13.56 -3.40
CA GLU A 4 18.31 -12.70 -2.36
C GLU A 4 17.01 -12.04 -2.86
N GLU A 5 16.23 -12.70 -3.74
CA GLU A 5 15.07 -12.10 -4.41
C GLU A 5 13.71 -12.70 -4.01
N ILE A 6 13.63 -13.37 -2.85
CA ILE A 6 12.35 -13.85 -2.33
C ILE A 6 11.91 -12.88 -1.25
N TYR A 7 10.97 -11.98 -1.60
CA TYR A 7 10.31 -10.93 -0.81
C TYR A 7 10.58 -9.44 -1.21
N ASP A 8 10.97 -9.12 -2.46
CA ASP A 8 10.98 -7.71 -2.95
C ASP A 8 9.60 -7.21 -3.44
N ASP A 9 8.55 -8.04 -3.38
CA ASP A 9 7.23 -7.67 -3.94
C ASP A 9 6.55 -6.51 -3.23
N ILE A 10 6.98 -6.19 -2.00
CA ILE A 10 6.33 -5.18 -1.19
C ILE A 10 7.33 -4.47 -0.29
N LYS A 11 7.39 -3.13 -0.40
CA LYS A 11 8.21 -2.28 0.47
C LYS A 11 7.33 -1.64 1.53
N LEU A 12 7.40 -2.16 2.76
CA LEU A 12 6.89 -1.51 3.96
C LEU A 12 7.98 -0.57 4.52
N THR A 13 7.67 0.71 4.70
CA THR A 13 8.61 1.70 5.23
C THR A 13 7.98 2.44 6.40
N LYS A 14 8.58 2.35 7.59
CA LYS A 14 8.19 3.17 8.75
C LYS A 14 8.68 4.61 8.54
N ARG A 15 7.78 5.58 8.62
CA ARG A 15 8.08 7.00 8.59
C ARG A 15 7.70 7.60 9.92
N LYS A 16 8.66 8.29 10.53
CA LYS A 16 8.47 9.04 11.76
C LYS A 16 8.38 10.51 11.40
N THR A 17 7.26 11.15 11.73
CA THR A 17 7.09 12.59 11.55
C THR A 17 6.65 13.22 12.86
N ILE A 18 6.82 14.53 12.97
CA ILE A 18 6.31 15.31 14.10
C ILE A 18 5.20 16.19 13.54
N THR A 19 3.99 16.08 14.07
CA THR A 19 2.84 16.91 13.67
C THR A 19 2.26 17.54 14.92
N ASN A 20 2.13 18.87 14.94
CA ASN A 20 1.67 19.66 16.08
C ASN A 20 2.39 19.35 17.42
N GLY A 21 3.68 19.00 17.36
CA GLY A 21 4.48 18.68 18.56
C GLY A 21 4.36 17.24 19.05
N GLU A 22 3.49 16.43 18.43
CA GLU A 22 3.34 15.01 18.75
C GLU A 22 4.08 14.14 17.72
N LYS A 23 4.71 13.06 18.20
CA LYS A 23 5.34 12.06 17.33
C LYS A 23 4.22 11.28 16.65
N TYR A 24 4.19 11.36 15.33
CA TYR A 24 3.26 10.61 14.49
C TYR A 24 4.06 9.67 13.61
N ASP A 25 4.08 8.40 14.02
CA ASP A 25 4.72 7.32 13.29
C ASP A 25 3.67 6.65 12.41
N PHE A 26 3.99 6.46 11.12
CA PHE A 26 3.10 5.80 10.18
C PHE A 26 3.90 4.92 9.21
N TYR A 27 3.24 3.89 8.71
CA TYR A 27 3.79 3.02 7.69
C TYR A 27 3.42 3.51 6.29
N ILE A 28 4.34 3.35 5.35
CA ILE A 28 4.07 3.48 3.92
C ILE A 28 4.19 2.10 3.32
N TYR A 29 3.15 1.67 2.63
CA TYR A 29 3.06 0.35 2.03
C TYR A 29 3.07 0.47 0.52
N ASP A 30 4.12 0.03 -0.15
CA ASP A 30 4.23 0.08 -1.60
C ASP A 30 3.56 -1.14 -2.25
N MET A 31 2.46 -0.90 -2.97
CA MET A 31 1.68 -1.93 -3.66
C MET A 31 2.02 -2.07 -5.14
N LEU A 32 3.07 -1.41 -5.65
CA LEU A 32 3.38 -1.39 -7.08
C LEU A 32 3.63 -2.80 -7.65
N ALA A 33 4.32 -3.67 -6.92
CA ALA A 33 4.55 -5.03 -7.42
C ALA A 33 3.26 -5.86 -7.40
N LEU A 34 2.44 -5.74 -6.34
CA LEU A 34 1.10 -6.36 -6.31
C LEU A 34 0.21 -5.88 -7.46
N GLU A 35 0.17 -4.58 -7.72
CA GLU A 35 -0.59 -4.02 -8.84
C GLU A 35 -0.10 -4.60 -10.16
N LYS A 36 1.22 -4.66 -10.35
CA LYS A 36 1.83 -5.21 -11.56
C LYS A 36 1.48 -6.69 -11.73
N ASP A 37 1.46 -7.46 -10.65
CA ASP A 37 1.12 -8.88 -10.69
C ASP A 37 -0.38 -9.08 -11.00
N PHE A 38 -1.25 -8.43 -10.23
CA PHE A 38 -2.71 -8.56 -10.39
C PHE A 38 -3.27 -7.95 -11.68
N SER A 39 -2.55 -7.00 -12.28
CA SER A 39 -2.94 -6.34 -13.53
C SER A 39 -2.20 -6.86 -14.77
N ASN A 40 -1.42 -7.94 -14.64
CA ASN A 40 -0.61 -8.47 -15.73
C ASN A 40 0.27 -7.39 -16.39
N LYS A 41 0.99 -6.61 -15.56
CA LYS A 41 1.91 -5.52 -15.93
C LYS A 41 1.26 -4.28 -16.55
N LYS A 42 -0.08 -4.17 -16.51
CA LYS A 42 -0.84 -3.00 -17.00
C LYS A 42 -0.73 -1.79 -16.06
N PHE A 43 -0.78 -2.04 -14.75
CA PHE A 43 -0.57 -1.09 -13.65
C PHE A 43 0.75 -1.40 -12.91
N GLY A 44 1.14 -0.58 -11.94
CA GLY A 44 2.39 -0.78 -11.19
C GLY A 44 3.67 -0.30 -11.90
N LYS A 45 3.55 0.64 -12.85
CA LYS A 45 4.69 1.31 -13.52
C LYS A 45 4.48 2.82 -13.61
N GLY A 46 5.57 3.57 -13.47
CA GLY A 46 5.60 5.03 -13.64
C GLY A 46 5.50 5.79 -12.33
N GLU A 47 4.84 6.95 -12.35
CA GLU A 47 4.63 7.78 -11.16
C GLU A 47 3.79 7.03 -10.11
N THR A 48 4.09 7.33 -8.85
CA THR A 48 3.48 6.69 -7.69
C THR A 48 2.86 7.75 -6.79
N VAL A 49 1.71 7.47 -6.21
CA VAL A 49 0.93 8.39 -5.38
C VAL A 49 0.47 7.68 -4.12
N ILE A 50 0.36 8.42 -3.03
CA ILE A 50 -0.26 7.94 -1.81
C ILE A 50 -1.77 7.89 -2.05
N SER A 51 -2.34 6.70 -1.97
CA SER A 51 -3.76 6.47 -2.12
C SER A 51 -4.55 7.35 -1.14
N LYS A 52 -5.74 7.77 -1.58
CA LYS A 52 -6.71 8.46 -0.72
C LYS A 52 -7.20 7.57 0.42
N VAL A 53 -7.08 6.25 0.28
CA VAL A 53 -7.47 5.27 1.30
C VAL A 53 -6.44 5.27 2.43
N LYS A 54 -6.86 5.74 3.61
CA LYS A 54 -6.02 5.85 4.82
C LYS A 54 -6.60 5.06 5.99
N ASP A 55 -7.65 4.29 5.76
CA ASP A 55 -8.42 3.58 6.78
C ASP A 55 -7.75 2.27 7.19
N TYR A 56 -6.42 2.19 7.14
CA TYR A 56 -5.67 0.99 7.46
C TYR A 56 -4.62 1.27 8.53
N LYS A 57 -4.50 0.34 9.46
CA LYS A 57 -3.49 0.33 10.51
C LYS A 57 -2.77 -1.01 10.52
N LEU A 58 -1.52 -0.98 10.92
CA LEU A 58 -0.70 -2.18 11.09
C LEU A 58 -0.15 -2.15 12.50
N GLN A 59 -0.25 -3.28 13.19
CA GLN A 59 0.36 -3.43 14.50
C GLN A 59 1.88 -3.47 14.33
N ASP A 60 2.56 -2.55 15.00
CA ASP A 60 4.01 -2.53 15.05
C ASP A 60 4.52 -3.70 15.89
N ASP A 61 5.45 -4.50 15.36
CA ASP A 61 6.00 -5.63 16.11
C ASP A 61 6.89 -5.17 17.28
N GLU A 62 7.53 -3.99 17.15
CA GLU A 62 8.40 -3.43 18.19
C GLU A 62 7.62 -2.71 19.31
N SER A 63 6.72 -1.79 18.94
CA SER A 63 5.97 -0.99 19.93
C SER A 63 4.61 -1.59 20.30
N LEU A 64 4.13 -2.61 19.58
CA LEU A 64 2.78 -3.18 19.71
C LEU A 64 1.64 -2.18 19.46
N GLU A 65 1.96 -1.00 18.93
CA GLU A 65 0.99 0.06 18.64
C GLU A 65 0.39 -0.09 17.24
N MET A 66 -0.86 0.33 17.10
CA MET A 66 -1.54 0.37 15.81
C MET A 66 -1.15 1.65 15.07
N LEU A 67 -0.16 1.56 14.19
CA LEU A 67 0.30 2.69 13.39
C LEU A 67 -0.50 2.81 12.09
N ASP A 68 -0.80 4.03 11.68
CA ASP A 68 -1.51 4.29 10.43
C ASP A 68 -0.68 3.84 9.23
N VAL A 69 -1.34 3.25 8.24
CA VAL A 69 -0.70 2.78 7.01
C VAL A 69 -1.20 3.59 5.83
N LYS A 70 -0.26 4.25 5.17
CA LYS A 70 -0.46 4.94 3.89
C LYS A 70 -0.13 3.99 2.75
N LEU A 71 -1.14 3.64 1.99
CA LEU A 71 -0.99 2.81 0.81
C LEU A 71 -0.43 3.64 -0.34
N LYS A 72 0.66 3.19 -0.94
CA LYS A 72 1.27 3.81 -2.11
C LYS A 72 0.97 2.95 -3.33
N CYS A 73 0.38 3.58 -4.33
CA CYS A 73 -0.14 2.95 -5.54
C CYS A 73 0.37 3.67 -6.79
N SER A 74 0.24 3.06 -7.97
CA SER A 74 0.57 3.76 -9.21
C SER A 74 -0.44 4.88 -9.51
N LYS A 75 0.05 6.03 -9.97
CA LYS A 75 -0.83 7.15 -10.35
C LYS A 75 -1.85 6.74 -11.42
N LYS A 76 -1.43 5.84 -12.32
CA LYS A 76 -2.33 5.21 -13.29
C LYS A 76 -3.50 4.46 -12.66
N ILE A 77 -3.29 3.67 -11.60
CA ILE A 77 -4.41 2.95 -10.97
C ILE A 77 -5.31 3.91 -10.21
N ASP A 78 -4.72 4.92 -9.55
CA ASP A 78 -5.46 5.96 -8.82
C ASP A 78 -6.36 6.75 -9.78
N ASP A 79 -5.80 7.29 -10.86
CA ASP A 79 -6.56 7.97 -11.91
C ASP A 79 -7.59 7.03 -12.57
N ALA A 80 -7.24 5.75 -12.80
CA ALA A 80 -8.15 4.79 -13.39
C ALA A 80 -9.34 4.45 -12.46
N MET A 81 -9.19 4.55 -11.13
CA MET A 81 -10.29 4.35 -10.18
C MET A 81 -11.30 5.49 -10.21
N ASP A 82 -10.85 6.71 -10.54
CA ASP A 82 -11.67 7.91 -10.72
C ASP A 82 -12.14 8.10 -12.19
N SER A 83 -11.65 7.25 -13.11
CA SER A 83 -12.01 7.29 -14.54
C SER A 83 -13.42 6.75 -14.85
N PHE A 84 -13.83 6.88 -16.11
CA PHE A 84 -15.13 6.39 -16.60
C PHE A 84 -15.27 4.84 -16.56
N THR A 85 -14.16 4.08 -16.54
CA THR A 85 -14.17 2.60 -16.49
C THR A 85 -13.36 2.06 -15.31
N PRO A 86 -13.81 2.30 -14.05
CA PRO A 86 -13.03 1.98 -12.88
C PRO A 86 -13.17 0.52 -12.43
N GLU A 87 -13.93 -0.31 -13.13
CA GLU A 87 -14.20 -1.69 -12.71
C GLU A 87 -12.92 -2.53 -12.65
N GLU A 88 -12.06 -2.41 -13.67
CA GLU A 88 -10.81 -3.17 -13.72
C GLU A 88 -9.81 -2.69 -12.66
N SER A 89 -9.61 -1.37 -12.56
CA SER A 89 -8.70 -0.75 -11.59
C SER A 89 -9.14 -1.01 -10.16
N LYS A 90 -10.42 -0.86 -9.83
CA LYS A 90 -10.98 -1.19 -8.51
C LYS A 90 -10.83 -2.67 -8.19
N LYS A 91 -11.00 -3.57 -9.17
CA LYS A 91 -10.83 -5.01 -8.97
C LYS A 91 -9.37 -5.36 -8.65
N VAL A 92 -8.41 -4.78 -9.37
CA VAL A 92 -6.97 -4.94 -9.10
C VAL A 92 -6.63 -4.36 -7.72
N PHE A 93 -7.03 -3.12 -7.44
CA PHE A 93 -6.76 -2.46 -6.17
C PHE A 93 -7.34 -3.24 -4.98
N LYS A 94 -8.58 -3.73 -5.10
CA LYS A 94 -9.21 -4.57 -4.07
C LYS A 94 -8.48 -5.91 -3.86
N LYS A 95 -7.88 -6.50 -4.91
CA LYS A 95 -7.01 -7.67 -4.75
C LYS A 95 -5.74 -7.33 -3.96
N CYS A 96 -5.12 -6.19 -4.27
CA CYS A 96 -3.98 -5.69 -3.48
C CYS A 96 -4.39 -5.58 -2.01
N LEU A 97 -5.47 -4.86 -1.71
CA LEU A 97 -5.97 -4.68 -0.33
C LEU A 97 -6.19 -6.00 0.41
N LYS A 98 -6.82 -7.00 -0.23
CA LYS A 98 -7.02 -8.32 0.39
C LYS A 98 -5.72 -9.02 0.75
N GLU A 99 -4.71 -8.88 -0.09
CA GLU A 99 -3.38 -9.43 0.17
C GLU A 99 -2.72 -8.71 1.36
N LEU A 100 -2.94 -7.39 1.49
CA LEU A 100 -2.50 -6.62 2.65
C LEU A 100 -3.18 -7.08 3.94
N GLU A 101 -4.51 -7.23 3.91
CA GLU A 101 -5.28 -7.73 5.05
C GLU A 101 -4.78 -9.10 5.49
N ARG A 102 -4.45 -9.98 4.54
CA ARG A 102 -3.86 -11.30 4.80
C ARG A 102 -2.48 -11.22 5.47
N ARG A 103 -1.72 -10.17 5.19
CA ARG A 103 -0.40 -9.91 5.79
C ARG A 103 -0.48 -9.24 7.17
N GLY A 104 -1.68 -8.95 7.67
CA GLY A 104 -1.92 -8.36 8.98
C GLY A 104 -2.35 -6.90 8.96
N LEU A 105 -2.62 -6.31 7.78
CA LEU A 105 -3.21 -4.97 7.71
C LEU A 105 -4.64 -5.01 8.26
N VAL A 106 -4.94 -4.16 9.24
CA VAL A 106 -6.26 -4.09 9.85
C VAL A 106 -6.96 -2.84 9.36
N LYS A 107 -8.19 -3.00 8.87
CA LYS A 107 -9.02 -1.86 8.50
C LYS A 107 -9.51 -1.15 9.75
N SER A 108 -9.15 0.12 9.90
CA SER A 108 -9.66 1.04 10.92
C SER A 108 -11.04 1.53 10.49
N THR A 109 -12.07 0.71 10.70
CA THR A 109 -13.48 1.09 10.51
C THR A 109 -13.98 2.02 11.61
#